data_AF-A0A2G5BHV5-F1
#
_entry.id   AF-A0A2G5BHV5-F1
#
_cell.length_a   1.000
_cell.length_b   1.000
_cell.length_c   1.000
_cell.angle_alpha   90.00
_cell.angle_beta   90.00
_cell.angle_gamma   90.00
#
_symmetry.space_group_name_H-M   'P 1'
#
loop_
_entity.id
_entity.type
_entity.pdbx_description
1 polymer ?
#
loop_
_entity_poly.entity_id
_entity_poly.type
_entity_poly.pdbx_seq_one_letter_code
_entity_poly.pdbx_strand_id
1 'polypeptide(L)'
;MDEMDPFEARLLFGNMLDNLTGAQPTIDRVSAFAIKNASMADNLFDCIDEKLEKIQVPPRLNILLVLDGIFGGGTSNGRTNSTSASAAQTWGELVKKDIVRIVKAVVPETPGGDSNVPQVRKVVSGWRRKGIFDESTMDQISKLLANRAGDRSTGGAESNMKNQDIMKRIEEDRERHKRHKEDVWIRPAYELPVDELNAYWETTSDFNDADWLELSVENNEFRQERHISAMQNPI
;
A
#
# COMPACT_ATOMS: atom_id res chain seq x y z
N MET A 1 21.60 24.34 0.39
CA MET A 1 20.22 23.89 0.15
C MET A 1 19.41 24.60 1.21
N ASP A 2 18.53 25.52 0.84
CA ASP A 2 17.71 26.23 1.83
C ASP A 2 16.91 25.19 2.62
N GLU A 3 17.19 25.12 3.91
CA GLU A 3 16.44 24.29 4.85
C GLU A 3 15.09 24.98 5.06
N MET A 4 14.00 24.25 4.77
CA MET A 4 12.65 24.80 4.90
C MET A 4 12.34 25.08 6.37
N ASP A 5 11.82 26.27 6.66
CA ASP A 5 11.50 26.67 8.03
C ASP A 5 10.37 25.79 8.63
N PRO A 6 10.40 25.48 9.95
CA PRO A 6 9.38 24.65 10.59
C PRO A 6 7.94 25.13 10.41
N PHE A 7 7.70 26.45 10.36
CA PHE A 7 6.35 26.97 10.16
C PHE A 7 5.85 26.70 8.74
N GLU A 8 6.70 26.93 7.73
CA GLU A 8 6.39 26.62 6.34
C GLU A 8 6.16 25.13 6.14
N ALA A 9 7.02 24.28 6.72
CA ALA A 9 6.90 22.84 6.67
C ALA A 9 5.55 22.37 7.25
N ARG A 10 5.14 22.93 8.40
CA ARG A 10 3.85 22.63 9.04
C ARG A 10 2.66 23.01 8.16
N LEU A 11 2.69 24.22 7.58
CA LEU A 11 1.61 24.73 6.74
C LEU A 11 1.44 23.89 5.47
N LEU A 12 2.55 23.58 4.79
CA LEU A 12 2.55 22.75 3.59
C LEU A 12 2.09 21.33 3.89
N PHE A 13 2.64 20.71 4.94
CA PHE A 13 2.28 19.35 5.31
C PHE A 13 0.81 19.23 5.73
N GLY A 14 0.31 20.20 6.52
CA GLY A 14 -1.10 20.29 6.89
C GLY A 14 -2.02 20.35 5.66
N ASN A 15 -1.69 21.19 4.68
CA ASN A 15 -2.45 21.27 3.42
C ASN A 15 -2.41 19.94 2.63
N MET A 16 -1.26 19.27 2.60
CA MET A 16 -1.16 17.96 1.97
C MET A 16 -2.03 16.90 2.68
N LEU A 17 -2.09 16.94 4.02
CA LEU A 17 -2.98 16.09 4.83
C LEU A 17 -4.46 16.44 4.62
N ASP A 18 -4.79 17.71 4.40
CA ASP A 18 -6.17 18.15 4.08
C ASP A 18 -6.68 17.55 2.78
N ASN A 19 -5.79 17.39 1.81
CA ASN A 19 -6.09 16.81 0.49
C ASN A 19 -5.71 15.34 0.36
N LEU A 20 -5.43 14.66 1.48
CA LEU A 20 -5.05 13.24 1.48
C LEU A 20 -6.24 12.37 1.06
N THR A 21 -6.03 11.60 -0.01
CA THR A 21 -7.02 10.65 -0.53
C THR A 21 -6.53 9.21 -0.38
N GLY A 22 -7.41 8.27 -0.71
CA GLY A 22 -6.99 6.88 -0.86
C GLY A 22 -6.16 6.63 -2.13
N ALA A 23 -5.70 7.62 -2.88
CA ALA A 23 -4.85 7.36 -4.04
C ALA A 23 -3.38 7.19 -3.64
N GLN A 24 -2.73 6.12 -4.12
CA GLN A 24 -1.31 5.84 -3.85
C GLN A 24 -0.37 7.03 -4.13
N PRO A 25 -0.50 7.78 -5.26
CA PRO A 25 0.35 8.93 -5.52
C PRO A 25 0.21 10.06 -4.48
N THR A 26 -0.95 10.20 -3.85
CA THR A 26 -1.13 11.20 -2.78
C THR A 26 -0.45 10.75 -1.50
N ILE A 27 -0.54 9.46 -1.17
CA ILE A 27 0.15 8.86 -0.02
C ILE A 27 1.67 8.96 -0.22
N ASP A 28 2.18 8.55 -1.38
CA ASP A 28 3.62 8.59 -1.69
C ASP A 28 4.19 10.00 -1.60
N ARG A 29 3.46 11.00 -2.11
CA ARG A 29 3.87 12.40 -2.05
C ARG A 29 3.98 12.91 -0.61
N VAL A 30 2.99 12.59 0.23
CA VAL A 30 2.97 12.99 1.66
C VAL A 30 4.09 12.29 2.42
N SER A 31 4.25 10.97 2.22
CA SER A 31 5.32 10.19 2.83
C SER A 31 6.71 10.70 2.44
N ALA A 32 6.92 11.00 1.15
CA ALA A 32 8.19 11.53 0.66
C ALA A 32 8.51 12.91 1.26
N PHE A 33 7.50 13.76 1.45
CA PHE A 33 7.67 15.05 2.13
C PHE A 33 8.10 14.84 3.59
N ALA A 34 7.46 13.93 4.32
CA ALA A 34 7.81 13.60 5.71
C ALA A 34 9.22 13.00 5.85
N ILE A 35 9.63 12.15 4.90
CA ILE A 35 10.98 11.57 4.84
C ILE A 35 12.03 12.66 4.59
N LYS A 36 11.79 13.54 3.61
CA LYS A 36 12.71 14.63 3.26
C LYS A 36 12.93 15.60 4.42
N ASN A 37 11.90 15.82 5.23
CA ASN A 37 11.89 16.78 6.34
C ASN A 37 11.91 16.09 7.71
N ALA A 38 12.57 14.92 7.82
CA ALA A 38 12.58 14.13 9.05
C ALA A 38 13.25 14.82 10.24
N SER A 39 14.09 15.85 10.02
CA SER A 39 14.62 16.70 11.10
C SER A 39 13.53 17.43 11.88
N MET A 40 12.35 17.62 11.29
CA MET A 40 11.18 18.29 11.88
C MET A 40 10.05 17.29 12.18
N ALA A 41 10.36 16.00 12.31
CA ALA A 41 9.36 14.94 12.48
C ALA A 41 8.39 15.20 13.66
N ASP A 42 8.88 15.76 14.77
CA ASP A 42 8.04 16.13 15.92
C ASP A 42 6.93 17.12 15.52
N ASN A 43 7.27 18.22 14.83
CA ASN A 43 6.28 19.22 14.41
C ASN A 43 5.34 18.71 13.32
N LEU A 44 5.84 17.84 12.44
CA LEU A 44 5.00 17.22 11.41
C LEU A 44 4.06 16.17 12.02
N PHE A 45 4.48 15.48 13.08
CA PHE A 45 3.64 14.53 13.80
C PHE A 45 2.48 15.22 14.53
N ASP A 46 2.68 16.42 15.06
CA ASP A 46 1.57 17.24 15.61
C ASP A 46 0.45 17.46 14.57
N CYS A 47 0.82 17.68 13.30
CA CYS A 47 -0.16 17.82 12.21
C CYS A 47 -0.94 16.54 11.95
N ILE A 48 -0.27 15.38 12.06
CA ILE A 48 -0.90 14.07 11.91
C ILE A 48 -1.94 13.86 13.01
N ASP A 49 -1.56 14.15 14.26
CA ASP A 49 -2.45 14.00 15.41
C ASP A 49 -3.66 14.92 15.33
N GLU A 50 -3.44 16.20 15.05
CA GLU A 50 -4.54 17.15 14.82
C GLU A 50 -5.49 16.67 13.71
N LYS A 51 -4.93 16.10 12.63
CA LYS A 51 -5.74 15.64 11.51
C LYS A 51 -6.55 14.40 11.87
N LEU A 52 -5.95 13.44 12.59
CA LEU A 52 -6.62 12.23 13.07
C LEU A 52 -7.84 12.56 13.94
N GLU A 53 -7.77 13.62 14.74
CA GLU A 53 -8.88 14.08 15.57
C GLU A 53 -10.02 14.72 14.75
N LYS A 54 -9.67 15.51 13.72
CA LYS A 54 -10.62 16.31 12.94
C LYS A 54 -11.39 15.52 11.87
N ILE A 55 -10.81 14.46 11.30
CA ILE A 55 -11.44 13.72 10.19
C ILE A 55 -12.32 12.56 10.67
N GLN A 56 -13.31 12.22 9.83
CA GLN A 56 -14.14 11.02 10.00
C GLN A 56 -13.29 9.75 9.99
N VAL A 57 -13.80 8.68 10.60
CA VAL A 57 -13.04 7.45 10.86
C VAL A 57 -12.46 6.79 9.60
N PRO A 58 -13.20 6.60 8.50
CA PRO A 58 -12.67 5.82 7.38
C PRO A 58 -11.45 6.45 6.69
N PRO A 59 -11.43 7.77 6.39
CA PRO A 59 -10.23 8.43 5.86
C PRO A 59 -8.99 8.39 6.77
N ARG A 60 -9.13 8.11 8.07
CA ARG A 60 -7.97 7.95 8.99
C ARG A 60 -7.05 6.81 8.57
N LEU A 61 -7.56 5.82 7.82
CA LEU A 61 -6.73 4.77 7.24
C LEU A 61 -5.65 5.35 6.32
N ASN A 62 -5.95 6.41 5.56
CA ASN A 62 -4.97 7.00 4.64
C ASN A 62 -3.78 7.59 5.39
N ILE A 63 -4.00 8.14 6.60
CA ILE A 63 -2.91 8.61 7.47
C ILE A 63 -2.04 7.43 7.92
N LEU A 64 -2.64 6.30 8.28
CA LEU A 64 -1.87 5.09 8.62
C LEU A 64 -1.03 4.60 7.44
N LEU A 65 -1.55 4.72 6.20
CA LEU A 65 -0.81 4.36 4.99
C LEU A 65 0.33 5.34 4.68
N VAL A 66 0.20 6.61 5.06
CA VAL A 66 1.31 7.57 5.03
C VAL A 66 2.41 7.14 6.00
N LEU A 67 2.05 6.81 7.25
CA LEU A 67 3.01 6.28 8.23
C LEU A 67 3.68 4.99 7.72
N ASP A 68 2.90 4.07 7.15
CA ASP A 68 3.44 2.87 6.50
C ASP A 68 4.41 3.21 5.36
N GLY A 69 4.12 4.22 4.54
CA GLY A 69 5.03 4.70 3.50
C GLY A 69 6.34 5.29 4.06
N ILE A 70 6.26 6.02 5.17
CA ILE A 70 7.43 6.60 5.87
C ILE A 70 8.33 5.48 6.41
N PHE A 71 7.75 4.48 7.08
CA PHE A 71 8.52 3.34 7.60
C PHE A 71 8.95 2.37 6.47
N GLY A 72 8.12 2.26 5.43
CA GLY A 72 8.27 1.34 4.31
C GLY A 72 9.37 1.74 3.33
N GLY A 73 9.74 3.02 3.28
CA GLY A 73 10.91 3.53 2.56
C GLY A 73 12.24 2.88 2.95
N GLY A 74 12.25 2.04 4.00
CA GLY A 74 13.39 1.24 4.43
C GLY A 74 13.49 -0.19 3.86
N THR A 75 12.48 -0.76 3.18
CA THR A 75 12.42 -2.25 3.09
C THR A 75 11.72 -2.90 1.89
N SER A 76 11.16 -2.18 0.90
CA SER A 76 10.48 -2.89 -0.20
C SER A 76 11.40 -3.41 -1.31
N ASN A 77 12.61 -2.85 -1.53
CA ASN A 77 13.41 -3.18 -2.72
C ASN A 77 14.95 -3.27 -2.52
N GLY A 78 15.44 -3.53 -1.30
CA GLY A 78 16.86 -3.84 -1.06
C GLY A 78 17.88 -2.72 -1.35
N ARG A 79 17.46 -1.54 -1.81
CA ARG A 79 18.29 -0.34 -1.97
C ARG A 79 17.61 0.84 -1.31
N THR A 80 18.05 1.15 -0.10
CA THR A 80 17.67 2.37 0.61
C THR A 80 18.86 3.31 0.60
N ASN A 81 18.63 4.57 0.23
CA ASN A 81 19.62 5.60 0.43
C ASN A 81 19.72 5.86 1.95
N SER A 82 20.93 6.09 2.48
CA SER A 82 21.18 6.27 3.92
C SER A 82 20.20 7.25 4.59
N THR A 83 19.83 8.33 3.88
CA THR A 83 18.88 9.35 4.33
C THR A 83 17.45 8.84 4.56
N SER A 84 16.97 7.90 3.73
CA SER A 84 15.62 7.32 3.90
C SER A 84 15.57 6.35 5.07
N ALA A 85 16.66 5.63 5.32
CA ALA A 85 16.77 4.75 6.49
C ALA A 85 16.84 5.55 7.80
N SER A 86 17.63 6.63 7.83
CA SER A 86 17.71 7.50 9.02
C SER A 86 16.36 8.19 9.30
N ALA A 87 15.67 8.67 8.26
CA ALA A 87 14.34 9.24 8.41
C ALA A 87 13.32 8.22 8.96
N ALA A 88 13.31 7.00 8.41
CA ALA A 88 12.43 5.93 8.89
C ALA A 88 12.72 5.59 10.37
N GLN A 89 13.98 5.61 10.80
CA GLN A 89 14.35 5.43 12.19
C GLN A 89 13.83 6.57 13.08
N THR A 90 14.07 7.84 12.71
CA THR A 90 13.57 9.01 13.47
C THR A 90 12.06 8.94 13.65
N TRP A 91 11.32 8.70 12.57
CA TRP A 91 9.87 8.57 12.62
C TRP A 91 9.42 7.34 13.41
N GLY A 92 10.10 6.20 13.25
CA GLY A 92 9.79 4.97 13.97
C GLY A 92 9.93 5.13 15.49
N GLU A 93 11.02 5.78 15.94
CA GLU A 93 11.27 6.06 17.35
C GLU A 93 10.22 7.02 17.95
N LEU A 94 9.85 8.07 17.21
CA LEU A 94 8.83 9.03 17.60
C LEU A 94 7.45 8.36 17.74
N VAL A 95 7.01 7.67 16.68
CA VAL A 95 5.65 7.12 16.60
C VAL A 95 5.47 5.87 17.48
N LYS A 96 6.55 5.20 17.90
CA LYS A 96 6.50 3.96 18.69
C LYS A 96 5.62 4.07 19.94
N LYS A 97 5.62 5.20 20.64
CA LYS A 97 4.82 5.42 21.86
C LYS A 97 3.33 5.59 21.55
N ASP A 98 3.03 6.14 20.38
CA ASP A 98 1.70 6.53 19.96
C ASP A 98 1.04 5.54 19.01
N ILE A 99 1.77 4.57 18.46
CA ILE A 99 1.24 3.70 17.40
C ILE A 99 -0.02 2.94 17.82
N VAL A 100 -0.08 2.49 19.08
CA VAL A 100 -1.26 1.82 19.64
C VAL A 100 -2.45 2.78 19.72
N ARG A 101 -2.22 4.05 20.09
CA ARG A 101 -3.24 5.12 20.12
C ARG A 101 -3.72 5.44 18.71
N ILE A 102 -2.81 5.59 17.76
CA ILE A 102 -3.12 5.85 16.34
C ILE A 102 -3.98 4.72 15.77
N VAL A 103 -3.58 3.44 15.97
CA VAL A 103 -4.37 2.30 15.48
C VAL A 103 -5.77 2.28 16.10
N LYS A 104 -5.91 2.60 17.40
CA LYS A 104 -7.24 2.75 18.04
C LYS A 104 -8.05 3.90 17.43
N ALA A 105 -7.40 5.00 17.03
CA ALA A 105 -8.07 6.13 16.39
C ALA A 105 -8.50 5.84 14.94
N VAL A 106 -7.74 5.01 14.21
CA VAL A 106 -8.07 4.55 12.84
C VAL A 106 -9.15 3.47 12.85
N VAL A 107 -9.15 2.65 13.91
CA VAL A 107 -10.06 1.53 14.09
C VAL A 107 -10.80 1.72 15.43
N PRO A 108 -11.68 2.73 15.60
CA PRO A 108 -12.55 2.82 16.78
C PRO A 108 -13.67 1.77 16.70
N GLU A 109 -14.44 1.56 17.76
CA GLU A 109 -15.51 0.55 17.83
C GLU A 109 -16.79 0.95 17.05
N THR A 110 -16.61 1.49 15.86
CA THR A 110 -17.68 1.96 14.97
C THR A 110 -17.67 1.18 13.66
N PRO A 111 -18.78 1.11 12.90
CA PRO A 111 -18.81 0.44 11.59
C PRO A 111 -17.75 0.99 10.61
N GLY A 112 -17.45 2.29 10.70
CA GLY A 112 -16.37 2.92 9.93
C GLY A 112 -14.98 2.38 10.32
N GLY A 113 -14.74 2.09 11.60
CA GLY A 113 -13.51 1.46 12.06
C GLY A 113 -13.41 0.00 11.62
N ASP A 114 -14.52 -0.75 11.70
CA ASP A 114 -14.56 -2.17 11.29
C ASP A 114 -14.16 -2.35 9.82
N SER A 115 -14.59 -1.43 8.95
CA SER A 115 -14.21 -1.43 7.54
C SER A 115 -12.69 -1.24 7.28
N ASN A 116 -11.96 -0.65 8.24
CA ASN A 116 -10.51 -0.44 8.13
C ASN A 116 -9.71 -1.68 8.57
N VAL A 117 -10.30 -2.58 9.38
CA VAL A 117 -9.59 -3.71 10.02
C VAL A 117 -8.78 -4.56 9.04
N PRO A 118 -9.29 -4.96 7.85
CA PRO A 118 -8.53 -5.81 6.93
C PRO A 118 -7.23 -5.15 6.44
N GLN A 119 -7.31 -3.87 6.08
CA GLN A 119 -6.15 -3.10 5.60
C GLN A 119 -5.16 -2.82 6.72
N VAL A 120 -5.65 -2.45 7.92
CA VAL A 120 -4.79 -2.25 9.08
C VAL A 120 -4.05 -3.55 9.44
N ARG A 121 -4.72 -4.71 9.38
CA ARG A 121 -4.08 -6.02 9.60
C ARG A 121 -2.95 -6.29 8.60
N LYS A 122 -3.14 -5.94 7.32
CA LYS A 122 -2.12 -6.07 6.28
C LYS A 122 -0.89 -5.20 6.59
N VAL A 123 -1.12 -3.93 6.95
CA VAL A 123 -0.06 -2.97 7.33
C VAL A 123 0.72 -3.48 8.55
N VAL A 124 0.01 -3.86 9.62
CA VAL A 124 0.62 -4.39 10.86
C VAL A 124 1.41 -5.66 10.60
N SER A 125 0.91 -6.58 9.77
CA SER A 125 1.68 -7.77 9.36
C SER A 125 2.96 -7.40 8.62
N GLY A 126 2.91 -6.35 7.78
CA GLY A 126 4.09 -5.80 7.12
C GLY A 126 5.11 -5.25 8.11
N TRP A 127 4.67 -4.48 9.10
CA TRP A 127 5.54 -3.94 10.15
C TRP A 127 6.19 -5.01 11.01
N ARG A 128 5.44 -6.08 11.33
CA ARG A 128 5.96 -7.22 12.10
C ARG A 128 7.08 -7.93 11.33
N ARG A 129 6.85 -8.24 10.06
CA ARG A 129 7.85 -8.89 9.19
C ARG A 129 9.11 -8.04 9.04
N LYS A 130 8.97 -6.71 9.01
CA LYS A 130 10.08 -5.77 8.89
C LYS A 130 10.76 -5.42 10.22
N GLY A 131 10.21 -5.86 11.35
CA GLY A 131 10.74 -5.55 12.68
C GLY A 131 10.71 -4.05 13.02
N ILE A 132 9.76 -3.29 12.47
CA ILE A 132 9.68 -1.83 12.69
C ILE A 132 9.37 -1.50 14.15
N PHE A 133 8.48 -2.27 14.77
CA PHE A 133 8.11 -2.13 16.17
C PHE A 133 8.44 -3.42 16.94
N ASP A 134 8.54 -3.30 18.27
CA ASP A 134 8.80 -4.43 19.14
C ASP A 134 7.63 -5.41 19.20
N GLU A 135 7.94 -6.68 19.48
CA GLU A 135 6.95 -7.76 19.47
C GLU A 135 5.80 -7.53 20.46
N SER A 136 6.07 -6.91 21.62
CA SER A 136 5.04 -6.57 22.61
C SER A 136 4.03 -5.56 22.06
N THR A 137 4.49 -4.49 21.42
CA THR A 137 3.63 -3.53 20.73
C THR A 137 2.81 -4.20 19.62
N MET A 138 3.44 -5.07 18.83
CA MET A 138 2.76 -5.79 17.76
C MET A 138 1.70 -6.76 18.27
N ASP A 139 1.94 -7.43 19.40
CA ASP A 139 0.98 -8.30 20.08
C ASP A 139 -0.21 -7.50 20.64
N GLN A 140 0.05 -6.33 21.23
CA GLN A 140 -1.02 -5.44 21.70
C GLN A 140 -1.94 -5.04 20.54
N ILE A 141 -1.37 -4.62 19.41
CA ILE A 141 -2.14 -4.26 18.22
C ILE A 141 -2.91 -5.47 17.67
N SER A 142 -2.26 -6.64 17.61
CA SER A 142 -2.90 -7.87 17.11
C SER A 142 -4.09 -8.29 17.96
N LYS A 143 -3.98 -8.20 19.30
CA LYS A 143 -5.09 -8.44 20.24
C LYS A 143 -6.24 -7.45 20.03
N LEU A 144 -5.93 -6.16 19.84
CA LEU A 144 -6.94 -5.13 19.56
C LEU A 144 -7.74 -5.41 18.27
N LEU A 145 -7.08 -5.98 17.24
CA LEU A 145 -7.73 -6.34 15.97
C LEU A 145 -8.42 -7.72 16.01
N ALA A 146 -7.95 -8.65 16.84
CA ALA A 146 -8.54 -9.98 16.98
C ALA A 146 -9.93 -9.93 17.61
N ASN A 147 -10.11 -9.10 18.64
CA ASN A 147 -11.39 -8.92 19.33
C ASN A 147 -12.51 -8.36 18.42
N ARG A 148 -12.18 -7.91 17.21
CA ARG A 148 -13.11 -7.27 16.26
C ARG A 148 -13.54 -8.17 15.11
N ALA A 149 -12.78 -9.22 14.82
CA ALA A 149 -13.06 -10.10 13.68
C ALA A 149 -14.28 -11.01 13.88
N GLY A 150 -14.84 -11.05 15.10
CA GLY A 150 -15.83 -12.06 15.50
C GLY A 150 -17.30 -11.64 15.54
N ASP A 151 -17.66 -10.34 15.52
CA ASP A 151 -18.96 -9.94 16.13
C ASP A 151 -19.96 -9.19 15.24
N ARG A 152 -19.70 -8.94 13.94
CA ARG A 152 -20.63 -8.10 13.12
C ARG A 152 -20.84 -8.51 11.67
N SER A 153 -20.63 -9.78 11.31
CA SER A 153 -20.87 -10.27 9.94
C SER A 153 -22.35 -10.33 9.51
N THR A 154 -23.32 -9.93 10.35
CA THR A 154 -24.76 -10.00 10.03
C THR A 154 -25.60 -8.84 10.61
N GLY A 155 -25.15 -7.60 10.48
CA GLY A 155 -25.96 -6.44 10.85
C GLY A 155 -25.77 -5.29 9.88
N GLY A 156 -26.71 -5.13 8.94
CA GLY A 156 -26.80 -3.94 8.10
C GLY A 156 -27.06 -2.70 8.95
N ALA A 157 -25.99 -2.11 9.48
CA ALA A 157 -26.02 -0.76 9.99
C ALA A 157 -25.81 0.15 8.78
N GLU A 158 -26.91 0.69 8.26
CA GLU A 158 -26.90 1.79 7.29
C GLU A 158 -25.92 2.85 7.80
N SER A 159 -24.75 2.89 7.16
CA SER A 159 -23.77 3.90 7.47
C SER A 159 -24.37 5.23 7.07
N ASN A 160 -24.52 6.14 8.02
CA ASN A 160 -24.80 7.56 7.75
C ASN A 160 -23.63 8.25 6.99
N MET A 161 -22.76 7.49 6.31
CA MET A 161 -21.86 8.03 5.31
C MET A 161 -22.69 8.32 4.07
N LYS A 162 -22.56 9.54 3.56
CA LYS A 162 -23.24 9.93 2.33
C LYS A 162 -22.86 8.92 1.25
N ASN A 163 -23.82 8.45 0.45
CA ASN A 163 -23.57 7.51 -0.65
C ASN A 163 -22.39 7.94 -1.55
N GLN A 164 -22.15 9.24 -1.69
CA GLN A 164 -21.00 9.79 -2.41
C GLN A 164 -19.64 9.41 -1.79
N ASP A 165 -19.52 9.42 -0.45
CA ASP A 165 -18.28 9.04 0.25
C ASP A 165 -18.01 7.54 0.11
N ILE A 166 -19.07 6.72 0.14
CA ILE A 166 -18.98 5.28 -0.08
C ILE A 166 -18.53 4.98 -1.51
N MET A 167 -19.15 5.61 -2.51
CA MET A 167 -18.77 5.44 -3.92
C MET A 167 -17.34 5.90 -4.19
N LYS A 168 -16.94 7.03 -3.61
CA LYS A 168 -15.55 7.53 -3.72
C LYS A 168 -14.57 6.51 -3.16
N ARG A 169 -14.87 5.91 -2.00
CA ARG A 169 -14.02 4.89 -1.39
C ARG A 169 -13.94 3.61 -2.22
N ILE A 170 -15.07 3.15 -2.77
CA ILE A 170 -15.10 2.00 -3.67
C ILE A 170 -14.22 2.27 -4.89
N GLU A 171 -14.32 3.45 -5.50
CA GLU A 171 -13.51 3.79 -6.67
C GLU A 171 -12.02 3.92 -6.32
N GLU A 172 -11.69 4.49 -5.15
CA GLU A 172 -10.31 4.54 -4.66
C GLU A 172 -9.73 3.14 -4.46
N ASP A 173 -10.47 2.23 -3.82
CA ASP A 173 -10.04 0.83 -3.63
C ASP A 173 -9.94 0.09 -4.97
N ARG A 174 -10.86 0.35 -5.91
CA ARG A 174 -10.82 -0.20 -7.27
C ARG A 174 -9.55 0.24 -8.00
N GLU A 175 -9.23 1.52 -7.96
CA GLU A 175 -8.04 2.08 -8.61
C GLU A 175 -6.73 1.61 -7.92
N ARG A 176 -6.72 1.41 -6.60
CA ARG A 176 -5.58 0.77 -5.91
C ARG A 176 -5.35 -0.66 -6.40
N HIS A 177 -6.40 -1.48 -6.45
CA HIS A 177 -6.30 -2.86 -6.92
C HIS A 177 -5.87 -2.94 -8.38
N LYS A 178 -6.39 -2.04 -9.22
CA LYS A 178 -6.00 -1.91 -10.62
C LYS A 178 -4.50 -1.61 -10.74
N ARG A 179 -3.99 -0.57 -10.08
CA ARG A 179 -2.55 -0.24 -10.09
C ARG A 179 -1.67 -1.36 -9.56
N HIS A 180 -2.09 -2.05 -8.50
CA HIS A 180 -1.32 -3.17 -7.97
C HIS A 180 -1.19 -4.30 -9.00
N LYS A 181 -2.25 -4.61 -9.75
CA LYS A 181 -2.20 -5.58 -10.85
C LYS A 181 -1.36 -5.09 -12.02
N GLU A 182 -1.35 -3.78 -12.29
CA GLU A 182 -0.47 -3.19 -13.31
C GLU A 182 1.01 -3.24 -12.92
N ASP A 183 1.34 -3.15 -11.64
CA ASP A 183 2.72 -3.20 -11.15
C ASP A 183 3.31 -4.63 -11.13
N VAL A 184 2.46 -5.64 -10.94
CA VAL A 184 2.88 -7.06 -10.83
C VAL A 184 3.66 -7.56 -12.06
N TRP A 185 3.42 -7.03 -13.25
CA TRP A 185 4.13 -7.45 -14.46
C TRP A 185 5.35 -6.59 -14.82
N ILE A 186 5.63 -5.51 -14.06
CA ILE A 186 6.76 -4.62 -14.33
C ILE A 186 8.05 -5.25 -13.79
N ARG A 187 9.05 -5.41 -14.65
CA ARG A 187 10.40 -5.86 -14.27
C ARG A 187 11.36 -4.67 -14.14
N PRO A 188 12.19 -4.59 -13.09
CA PRO A 188 13.15 -3.48 -12.94
C PRO A 188 14.24 -3.50 -14.02
N ALA A 189 14.58 -2.34 -14.59
CA ALA A 189 15.59 -2.24 -15.66
C ALA A 189 17.03 -2.64 -15.24
N TYR A 190 17.29 -2.77 -13.93
CA TYR A 190 18.57 -3.18 -13.37
C TYR A 190 18.62 -4.66 -12.99
N GLU A 191 17.53 -5.40 -13.21
CA GLU A 191 17.44 -6.83 -12.95
C GLU A 191 18.37 -7.60 -13.89
N LEU A 192 19.08 -8.60 -13.35
CA LEU A 192 19.93 -9.44 -14.19
C LEU A 192 19.05 -10.46 -14.93
N PRO A 193 19.40 -10.85 -16.18
CA PRO A 193 18.60 -11.84 -16.92
C PRO A 193 18.38 -13.17 -16.18
N VAL A 194 19.28 -13.54 -15.27
CA VAL A 194 19.14 -14.75 -14.46
C VAL A 194 18.05 -14.64 -13.39
N ASP A 195 17.78 -13.43 -12.89
CA ASP A 195 16.74 -13.19 -11.89
C ASP A 195 15.34 -13.35 -12.52
N GLU A 196 15.21 -12.96 -13.79
CA GLU A 196 14.02 -13.24 -14.60
C GLU A 196 13.76 -14.73 -14.73
N LEU A 197 14.77 -15.48 -15.16
CA LEU A 197 14.67 -16.92 -15.32
C LEU A 197 14.33 -17.64 -14.01
N ASN A 198 14.98 -17.28 -12.90
CA ASN A 198 14.73 -17.89 -11.60
C ASN A 198 13.31 -17.63 -11.12
N ALA A 199 12.81 -16.40 -11.28
CA ALA A 199 11.43 -16.06 -10.90
C ALA A 199 10.42 -16.89 -11.68
N TYR A 200 10.61 -17.06 -13.00
CA TYR A 200 9.75 -17.93 -13.80
C TYR A 200 9.88 -19.39 -13.38
N TRP A 201 11.09 -19.88 -13.12
CA TRP A 201 11.32 -21.27 -12.70
C TRP A 201 10.56 -21.64 -11.42
N GLU A 202 10.44 -20.69 -10.48
CA GLU A 202 9.72 -20.89 -9.21
C GLU A 202 8.19 -20.73 -9.33
N THR A 203 7.71 -19.95 -10.30
CA THR A 203 6.29 -19.57 -10.40
C THR A 203 5.53 -20.24 -11.53
N THR A 204 6.23 -20.76 -12.54
CA THR A 204 5.61 -21.45 -13.67
C THR A 204 4.93 -22.71 -13.18
N SER A 205 3.65 -22.85 -13.51
CA SER A 205 2.89 -24.06 -13.21
C SER A 205 3.33 -25.21 -14.10
N ASP A 206 3.10 -26.45 -13.64
CA ASP A 206 3.27 -27.63 -14.49
C ASP A 206 2.38 -27.55 -15.75
N PHE A 207 2.88 -28.20 -16.81
CA PHE A 207 2.18 -28.30 -18.07
C PHE A 207 0.81 -28.97 -17.89
N ASN A 208 -0.24 -28.32 -18.39
CA ASN A 208 -1.62 -28.74 -18.22
C ASN A 208 -2.40 -28.78 -19.55
N ASP A 209 -3.67 -29.18 -19.47
CA ASP A 209 -4.52 -29.35 -20.65
C ASP A 209 -4.79 -28.03 -21.40
N ALA A 210 -4.79 -26.88 -20.72
CA ALA A 210 -4.96 -25.58 -21.36
C ALA A 210 -3.73 -25.21 -22.20
N ASP A 211 -2.53 -25.50 -21.69
CA ASP A 211 -1.27 -25.28 -22.43
C ASP A 211 -1.22 -26.15 -23.70
N TRP A 212 -1.67 -27.41 -23.59
CA TRP A 212 -1.78 -28.30 -24.76
C TRP A 212 -2.77 -27.77 -25.79
N LEU A 213 -3.92 -27.26 -25.34
CA LEU A 213 -4.93 -26.68 -26.22
C LEU A 213 -4.35 -25.48 -26.97
N GLU A 214 -3.70 -24.55 -26.28
CA GLU A 214 -3.07 -23.37 -26.86
C GLU A 214 -2.03 -23.76 -27.93
N LEU A 215 -1.09 -24.67 -27.60
CA LEU A 215 -0.10 -25.17 -28.55
C LEU A 215 -0.72 -25.86 -29.78
N SER A 216 -1.80 -26.61 -29.57
CA SER A 216 -2.48 -27.30 -30.67
C SER A 216 -3.17 -26.35 -31.65
N VAL A 217 -3.71 -25.23 -31.13
CA VAL A 217 -4.34 -24.17 -31.92
C VAL A 217 -3.27 -23.45 -32.73
N GLU A 218 -2.20 -22.98 -32.08
CA GLU A 218 -1.09 -22.28 -32.76
C GLU A 218 -0.48 -23.12 -33.89
N ASN A 219 -0.24 -24.41 -33.64
CA ASN A 219 0.30 -25.30 -34.66
C ASN A 219 -0.66 -25.50 -35.85
N ASN A 220 -1.97 -25.53 -35.60
CA ASN A 220 -2.96 -25.61 -36.68
C ASN A 220 -2.98 -24.32 -37.51
N GLU A 221 -2.95 -23.17 -36.86
CA GLU A 221 -2.89 -21.85 -37.51
C GLU A 221 -1.63 -21.73 -38.38
N PHE A 222 -0.46 -22.07 -37.82
CA PHE A 222 0.81 -22.05 -38.54
C PHE A 222 0.79 -22.94 -39.81
N ARG A 223 0.17 -24.12 -39.72
CA ARG A 223 0.03 -25.02 -40.88
C ARG A 223 -0.90 -24.45 -41.95
N GLN A 224 -1.98 -23.77 -41.55
CA GLN A 224 -2.90 -23.11 -42.46
C GLN A 224 -2.24 -21.92 -43.16
N GLU A 225 -1.54 -21.07 -42.42
CA GLU A 225 -0.80 -19.93 -42.97
C GLU A 225 0.24 -20.40 -44.00
N ARG A 226 1.00 -21.44 -43.69
CA ARG A 226 1.98 -22.01 -44.61
C ARG A 226 1.32 -22.54 -45.88
N HIS A 227 0.16 -23.18 -45.76
CA HIS A 227 -0.61 -23.68 -46.90
C HIS A 227 -1.14 -22.53 -47.77
N ILE A 228 -1.66 -21.47 -47.17
CA ILE A 228 -2.14 -20.26 -47.86
C ILE A 228 -0.97 -19.56 -48.58
N SER A 229 0.17 -19.42 -47.91
CA SER A 229 1.36 -18.77 -48.48
C SER A 229 1.95 -19.56 -49.65
N ALA A 230 1.92 -20.90 -49.58
CA ALA A 230 2.30 -21.76 -50.69
C ALA A 230 1.35 -21.68 -51.89
N MET A 231 0.06 -21.37 -51.67
CA MET A 231 -0.91 -21.14 -52.74
C MET A 231 -0.77 -19.76 -53.40
N GLN A 232 -0.25 -18.76 -52.68
CA GLN A 232 -0.09 -17.39 -53.18
C GLN A 232 1.21 -17.17 -53.96
N ASN A 233 2.27 -17.95 -53.68
CA ASN A 233 3.53 -17.94 -54.44
C ASN A 233 3.87 -19.35 -54.97
N PRO A 234 3.15 -19.87 -55.98
CA PRO A 234 3.56 -21.07 -56.68
C PRO A 234 4.84 -20.78 -57.48
N ILE A 235 5.81 -21.69 -57.44
CA ILE A 235 7.05 -21.66 -58.24
C ILE A 235 6.70 -21.70 -59.73
#